data_AF-A0A1J4VRF1-F1
#
_entry.id   AF-A0A1J4VRF1-F1
#
_cell.length_a   1.000
_cell.length_b   1.000
_cell.length_c   1.000
_cell.angle_alpha   90.00
_cell.angle_beta   90.00
_cell.angle_gamma   90.00
#
_symmetry.space_group_name_H-M   'P 1'
#
loop_
_entity.id
_entity.type
_entity.pdbx_description
1 polymer ?
#
loop_
_entity_poly.entity_id
_entity_poly.type
_entity_poly.pdbx_seq_one_letter_code
_entity_poly.pdbx_strand_id
1 'polypeptide(L)'
;MIKINVKKGVVFKVIGFEFCTLARIVYRVLQKYGVTPMVTSANDGKHVPNSWHYQDLAWDWRIWGVDDPKTPIDEVKQAADEIRRAAQNADYHYDVIYGDKDHLDHIHMEYDLKKKRTV
;
A
#
# COMPACT_ATOMS: atom_id res chain seq x y z
N MET A 1 -14.89 -4.77 -12.05
CA MET A 1 -15.19 -4.73 -10.59
C MET A 1 -13.85 -4.77 -9.87
N ILE A 2 -13.62 -3.89 -8.89
CA ILE A 2 -12.38 -3.90 -8.09
C ILE A 2 -12.47 -5.05 -7.09
N LYS A 3 -11.41 -5.86 -7.01
CA LYS A 3 -11.33 -6.96 -6.05
C LYS A 3 -10.10 -6.79 -5.17
N ILE A 4 -10.32 -6.80 -3.87
CA ILE A 4 -9.26 -6.68 -2.86
C ILE A 4 -9.51 -7.76 -1.81
N ASN A 5 -8.48 -8.54 -1.51
CA ASN A 5 -8.51 -9.51 -0.44
C ASN A 5 -8.09 -8.85 0.88
N VAL A 6 -8.55 -9.39 1.99
CA VAL A 6 -8.17 -8.94 3.34
C VAL A 6 -7.72 -10.16 4.13
N LYS A 7 -6.51 -10.10 4.70
CA LYS A 7 -6.00 -11.17 5.57
C LYS A 7 -6.91 -11.31 6.79
N LYS A 8 -7.17 -12.56 7.21
CA LYS A 8 -7.98 -12.84 8.40
C LYS A 8 -7.42 -12.10 9.62
N GLY A 9 -8.29 -11.38 10.33
CA GLY A 9 -7.94 -10.65 11.55
C GLY A 9 -7.48 -9.20 11.33
N VAL A 10 -7.38 -8.73 10.08
CA VAL A 10 -7.21 -7.30 9.79
C VAL A 10 -8.51 -6.57 10.11
N VAL A 11 -8.41 -5.47 10.85
CA VAL A 11 -9.54 -4.65 11.27
C VAL A 11 -9.42 -3.27 10.65
N PHE A 12 -10.50 -2.83 10.00
CA PHE A 12 -10.70 -1.45 9.59
C PHE A 12 -11.72 -0.84 10.56
N LYS A 13 -11.36 0.22 11.30
CA LYS A 13 -12.38 0.95 12.06
C LYS A 13 -13.12 1.91 11.15
N VAL A 14 -12.39 2.52 10.22
CA VAL A 14 -12.93 3.41 9.20
C VAL A 14 -12.39 3.02 7.82
N ILE A 15 -13.26 3.06 6.82
CA ILE A 15 -12.89 2.97 5.40
C ILE A 15 -13.17 4.33 4.77
N GLY A 16 -12.14 5.18 4.77
CA GLY A 16 -12.19 6.54 4.23
C GLY A 16 -11.97 6.63 2.73
N PHE A 17 -12.04 7.85 2.20
CA PHE A 17 -11.74 8.11 0.79
C PHE A 17 -10.25 7.84 0.48
N GLU A 18 -9.40 8.00 1.49
CA GLU A 18 -7.96 7.78 1.45
C GLU A 18 -7.66 6.32 1.09
N PHE A 19 -8.23 5.39 1.87
CA PHE A 19 -8.15 3.96 1.57
C PHE A 19 -8.76 3.64 0.21
N CYS A 20 -9.96 4.14 -0.10
CA CYS A 20 -10.64 3.82 -1.35
C CYS A 20 -9.84 4.27 -2.59
N THR A 21 -9.13 5.38 -2.48
CA THR A 21 -8.26 5.90 -3.55
C THR A 21 -7.04 5.01 -3.72
N LEU A 22 -6.33 4.67 -2.63
CA LEU A 22 -5.19 3.75 -2.70
C LEU A 22 -5.61 2.36 -3.20
N ALA A 23 -6.69 1.81 -2.67
CA ALA A 23 -7.27 0.54 -3.09
C ALA A 23 -7.47 0.46 -4.62
N ARG A 24 -7.97 1.53 -5.23
CA ARG A 24 -8.14 1.63 -6.70
C ARG A 24 -6.80 1.63 -7.43
N ILE A 25 -5.82 2.37 -6.93
CA ILE A 25 -4.48 2.50 -7.53
C ILE A 25 -3.74 1.16 -7.43
N VAL A 26 -3.63 0.60 -6.23
CA VAL A 26 -2.97 -0.68 -5.96
C VAL A 26 -3.60 -1.79 -6.82
N TYR A 27 -4.94 -1.87 -6.87
CA TYR A 27 -5.62 -2.83 -7.74
C TYR A 27 -5.20 -2.69 -9.21
N ARG A 28 -5.21 -1.49 -9.76
CA ARG A 28 -4.87 -1.26 -11.16
C ARG A 28 -3.42 -1.61 -11.49
N VAL A 29 -2.49 -1.29 -10.58
CA VAL A 29 -1.07 -1.61 -10.79
C VAL A 29 -0.85 -3.11 -10.66
N LEU A 30 -1.27 -3.74 -9.57
CA LEU A 30 -1.02 -5.17 -9.33
C LEU A 30 -1.75 -6.08 -10.33
N GLN A 31 -2.88 -5.64 -10.87
CA GLN A 31 -3.59 -6.38 -11.92
C GLN A 31 -2.76 -6.54 -13.20
N LYS A 32 -1.82 -5.63 -13.50
CA LYS A 32 -0.89 -5.78 -14.64
C LYS A 32 -0.02 -7.02 -14.51
N TYR A 33 0.23 -7.45 -13.28
CA TYR A 33 1.00 -8.63 -12.92
C TYR A 33 0.09 -9.85 -12.65
N GLY A 34 -1.22 -9.75 -12.90
CA GLY A 34 -2.17 -10.83 -12.62
C GLY A 34 -2.44 -11.05 -11.12
N VAL A 35 -2.01 -10.13 -10.25
CA VAL A 35 -2.15 -10.25 -8.80
C VAL A 35 -3.42 -9.53 -8.32
N THR A 36 -4.22 -10.22 -7.50
CA THR A 36 -5.28 -9.55 -6.73
C THR A 36 -4.69 -9.01 -5.42
N PRO A 37 -4.77 -7.70 -5.14
CA PRO A 37 -4.21 -7.12 -3.93
C PRO A 37 -4.73 -7.79 -2.65
N MET A 38 -3.88 -7.86 -1.63
CA MET A 38 -4.27 -8.30 -0.29
C MET A 38 -3.78 -7.30 0.75
N VAL A 39 -4.72 -6.75 1.53
CA VAL A 39 -4.38 -5.96 2.73
C VAL A 39 -4.00 -6.91 3.85
N THR A 40 -2.82 -6.71 4.42
CA THR A 40 -2.26 -7.55 5.50
C THR A 40 -2.27 -6.87 6.86
N SER A 41 -2.36 -5.55 6.91
CA SER A 41 -2.56 -4.77 8.14
C SER A 41 -3.31 -3.45 7.87
N ALA A 42 -4.02 -2.99 8.90
CA ALA A 42 -4.76 -1.72 8.98
C ALA A 42 -4.77 -1.31 10.48
N ASN A 43 -5.91 -0.91 11.07
CA ASN A 43 -5.99 -0.56 12.50
C ASN A 43 -6.13 -1.81 13.40
N ASP A 44 -5.08 -2.63 13.47
CA ASP A 44 -5.10 -3.96 14.11
C ASP A 44 -4.49 -4.02 15.53
N GLY A 45 -4.09 -2.88 16.10
CA GLY A 45 -3.62 -2.82 17.49
C GLY A 45 -2.15 -3.16 17.72
N LYS A 46 -1.35 -3.42 16.66
CA LYS A 46 -0.02 -4.05 16.78
C LYS A 46 1.16 -3.19 16.33
N HIS A 47 0.95 -1.89 16.17
CA HIS A 47 1.91 -0.96 15.59
C HIS A 47 2.70 -0.17 16.63
N VAL A 48 3.81 0.44 16.20
CA VAL A 48 4.58 1.35 17.05
C VAL A 48 3.73 2.53 17.54
N PRO A 49 4.02 3.10 18.72
CA PRO A 49 3.32 4.29 19.21
C PRO A 49 3.30 5.40 18.16
N ASN A 50 2.16 6.10 18.04
CA ASN A 50 1.91 7.17 17.05
C ASN A 50 1.86 6.72 15.57
N SER A 51 1.82 5.43 15.28
CA SER A 51 1.60 4.94 13.91
C SER A 51 0.27 5.44 13.33
N TRP A 52 0.28 5.78 12.04
CA TRP A 52 -0.92 6.15 11.28
C TRP A 52 -1.94 5.03 11.17
N HIS A 53 -1.55 3.77 11.37
CA HIS A 53 -2.48 2.64 11.45
C HIS A 53 -3.53 2.86 12.56
N TYR A 54 -3.14 3.45 13.68
CA TYR A 54 -4.07 3.72 14.79
C TYR A 54 -5.10 4.79 14.49
N GLN A 55 -4.83 5.62 13.47
CA GLN A 55 -5.70 6.69 12.98
C GLN A 55 -6.48 6.28 11.72
N ASP A 56 -6.42 5.01 11.31
CA ASP A 56 -7.01 4.50 10.07
C ASP A 56 -6.45 5.18 8.81
N LEU A 57 -5.19 5.62 8.86
CA LEU A 57 -4.49 6.33 7.78
C LEU A 57 -3.26 5.57 7.26
N ALA A 58 -3.11 4.28 7.61
CA ALA A 58 -2.07 3.44 7.03
C ALA A 58 -2.52 1.99 6.82
N TRP A 59 -1.92 1.35 5.82
CA TRP A 59 -2.28 0.03 5.31
C TRP A 59 -1.07 -0.68 4.72
N ASP A 60 -0.93 -1.96 5.05
CA ASP A 60 0.10 -2.83 4.49
C ASP A 60 -0.50 -3.72 3.41
N TRP A 61 0.21 -3.84 2.28
CA TRP A 61 -0.22 -4.62 1.13
C TRP A 61 0.79 -5.71 0.81
N ARG A 62 0.29 -6.94 0.65
CA ARG A 62 1.11 -8.07 0.20
C ARG A 62 1.57 -7.88 -1.25
N ILE A 63 2.83 -8.26 -1.49
CA ILE A 63 3.50 -8.19 -2.81
C ILE A 63 3.69 -9.55 -3.50
N TRP A 64 3.29 -10.65 -2.85
CA TRP A 64 3.53 -12.00 -3.38
C TRP A 64 2.87 -12.21 -4.74
N GLY A 65 3.60 -12.87 -5.64
CA GLY A 65 3.15 -13.18 -6.99
C GLY A 65 3.36 -12.06 -8.00
N VAL A 66 3.97 -10.94 -7.60
CA VAL A 66 4.40 -9.88 -8.52
C VAL A 66 5.72 -10.26 -9.19
N ASP A 67 6.67 -10.86 -8.47
CA ASP A 67 7.96 -11.26 -9.04
C ASP A 67 7.83 -12.49 -9.96
N ASP A 68 8.30 -12.37 -11.20
CA ASP A 68 8.60 -13.48 -12.09
C ASP A 68 10.09 -13.88 -11.98
N PRO A 69 10.42 -15.07 -11.44
CA PRO A 69 11.80 -15.54 -11.31
C PRO A 69 12.54 -15.71 -12.65
N LYS A 70 11.83 -15.61 -13.79
CA LYS A 70 12.41 -15.66 -15.13
C LYS A 70 12.87 -14.30 -15.63
N THR A 71 12.54 -13.21 -14.94
CA THR A 71 12.96 -11.86 -15.31
C THR A 71 14.05 -11.35 -14.36
N PRO A 72 15.07 -10.63 -14.86
CA PRO A 72 16.10 -10.03 -14.02
C PRO A 72 15.63 -8.71 -13.36
N ILE A 73 14.36 -8.37 -13.49
CA ILE A 73 13.78 -7.10 -13.08
C ILE A 73 13.13 -7.28 -11.71
N ASP A 74 13.38 -6.35 -10.79
CA ASP A 74 12.63 -6.26 -9.53
C ASP A 74 11.24 -5.67 -9.82
N GLU A 75 10.31 -6.53 -10.22
CA GLU A 75 8.95 -6.18 -10.62
C GLU A 75 8.14 -5.62 -9.44
N VAL A 76 8.40 -6.10 -8.21
CA VAL A 76 7.78 -5.51 -7.02
C VAL A 76 8.23 -4.06 -6.86
N LYS A 77 9.52 -3.77 -7.00
CA LYS A 77 10.00 -2.38 -6.93
C LYS A 77 9.38 -1.52 -8.01
N GLN A 78 9.23 -2.03 -9.23
CA GLN A 78 8.55 -1.29 -10.30
C GLN A 78 7.08 -1.01 -9.96
N ALA A 79 6.36 -2.00 -9.46
CA ALA A 79 4.97 -1.85 -9.02
C ALA A 79 4.86 -0.84 -7.88
N ALA A 80 5.73 -0.91 -6.86
CA ALA A 80 5.77 0.02 -5.75
C ALA A 80 6.07 1.45 -6.20
N ASP A 81 7.03 1.62 -7.12
CA ASP A 81 7.38 2.93 -7.67
C ASP A 81 6.23 3.51 -8.54
N GLU A 82 5.49 2.67 -9.28
CA GLU A 82 4.30 3.09 -10.01
C GLU A 82 3.16 3.50 -9.07
N ILE A 83 2.89 2.68 -8.05
CA ILE A 83 1.88 2.98 -7.01
C ILE A 83 2.23 4.30 -6.32
N ARG A 84 3.50 4.50 -5.94
CA ARG A 84 3.98 5.75 -5.32
C ARG A 84 3.67 6.96 -6.19
N ARG A 85 4.06 6.93 -7.47
CA ARG A 85 3.79 8.03 -8.40
C ARG A 85 2.30 8.29 -8.58
N ALA A 86 1.51 7.24 -8.78
CA ALA A 86 0.07 7.37 -8.99
C ALA A 86 -0.65 7.90 -7.74
N ALA A 87 -0.25 7.44 -6.55
CA ALA A 87 -0.79 7.91 -5.28
C ALA A 87 -0.44 9.39 -5.06
N GLN A 88 0.83 9.76 -5.18
CA GLN A 88 1.28 11.15 -4.99
C GLN A 88 0.70 12.13 -6.00
N ASN A 89 0.41 11.68 -7.23
CA ASN A 89 -0.31 12.47 -8.23
C ASN A 89 -1.78 12.67 -7.87
N ALA A 90 -2.40 11.71 -7.18
CA ALA A 90 -3.78 11.83 -6.72
C ALA A 90 -3.85 12.75 -5.47
N ASP A 91 -2.93 12.58 -4.53
CA ASP A 91 -2.74 13.45 -3.38
C ASP A 91 -1.30 13.34 -2.85
N TYR A 92 -0.63 14.47 -2.64
CA TYR A 92 0.77 14.48 -2.20
C TYR A 92 0.96 14.01 -0.76
N HIS A 93 -0.11 13.92 0.04
CA HIS A 93 -0.06 13.39 1.42
C HIS A 93 0.19 11.87 1.46
N TYR A 94 -0.01 11.16 0.35
CA TYR A 94 0.32 9.75 0.31
C TYR A 94 1.83 9.53 0.43
N ASP A 95 2.18 8.54 1.25
CA ASP A 95 3.50 7.92 1.25
C ASP A 95 3.37 6.43 0.95
N VAL A 96 4.37 5.91 0.23
CA VAL A 96 4.40 4.53 -0.25
C VAL A 96 5.83 4.04 -0.08
N ILE A 97 6.03 3.12 0.85
CA ILE A 97 7.34 2.66 1.30
C ILE A 97 7.49 1.19 0.95
N TYR A 98 8.59 0.87 0.29
CA TYR A 98 8.99 -0.48 -0.08
C TYR A 98 10.50 -0.53 -0.30
N GLY A 99 11.12 -1.65 0.08
CA GLY A 99 12.53 -1.93 -0.18
C GLY A 99 13.51 -1.39 0.87
N ASP A 100 13.01 -0.78 1.95
CA ASP A 100 13.84 -0.51 3.12
C ASP A 100 13.97 -1.76 4.02
N LYS A 101 14.76 -1.66 5.09
CA LYS A 101 15.06 -2.80 5.97
C LYS A 101 13.83 -3.40 6.67
N ASP A 102 12.74 -2.64 6.81
CA ASP A 102 11.54 -3.04 7.53
C ASP A 102 10.38 -3.40 6.58
N HIS A 103 10.47 -3.03 5.29
CA HIS A 103 9.43 -3.18 4.27
C HIS A 103 9.90 -3.96 3.03
N LEU A 104 10.47 -5.15 3.24
CA LEU A 104 10.94 -6.05 2.17
C LEU A 104 9.86 -7.05 1.71
N ASP A 105 8.88 -7.36 2.55
CA ASP A 105 7.87 -8.42 2.30
C ASP A 105 6.46 -7.88 2.05
N HIS A 106 6.29 -6.54 2.07
CA HIS A 106 5.04 -5.84 1.83
C HIS A 106 5.29 -4.39 1.40
N ILE A 107 4.29 -3.76 0.78
CA ILE A 107 4.27 -2.31 0.54
C ILE A 107 3.50 -1.67 1.71
N HIS A 108 4.18 -0.81 2.46
CA HIS A 108 3.54 0.03 3.47
C HIS A 108 3.06 1.33 2.83
N MET A 109 1.83 1.73 3.14
CA MET A 109 1.24 2.94 2.59
C MET A 109 0.56 3.73 3.69
N GLU A 110 0.79 5.04 3.72
CA GLU A 110 0.19 5.93 4.70
C GLU A 110 -0.32 7.22 4.04
N TYR A 111 -1.25 7.88 4.73
CA TYR A 111 -1.76 9.21 4.39
C TYR A 111 -1.34 10.18 5.50
N ASP A 112 -0.21 10.85 5.29
CA ASP A 112 0.37 11.74 6.28
C ASP A 112 -0.26 13.13 6.17
N LEU A 113 -1.21 13.44 7.06
CA LEU A 113 -1.88 14.73 7.16
C LEU A 113 -0.94 15.91 7.48
N LYS A 114 0.29 15.64 7.90
CA LYS A 114 1.31 16.66 8.23
C LYS A 114 2.31 16.86 7.10
N LYS A 115 2.25 16.02 6.05
CA LYS A 115 3.14 16.11 4.89
C LYS A 115 2.96 17.46 4.22
N LYS A 116 4.08 18.12 3.91
CA LYS A 116 4.08 19.36 3.14
C LYS A 116 4.36 19.03 1.68
N ARG A 117 3.66 19.72 0.77
CA ARG A 117 3.95 19.62 -0.64
C ARG A 117 5.35 20.19 -0.90
N THR A 118 6.25 19.35 -1.35
CA THR A 118 7.55 19.77 -1.88
C THR A 118 7.31 20.31 -3.29
N VAL A 119 7.56 21.61 -3.48
CA VAL A 119 7.52 22.32 -4.78
C VAL A 119 8.85 22.21 -5.49
#